data_AF-A0A3D2I2B4-F1
#
_entry.id   AF-A0A3D2I2B4-F1
#
_cell.length_a   1.000
_cell.length_b   1.000
_cell.length_c   1.000
_cell.angle_alpha   90.00
_cell.angle_beta   90.00
_cell.angle_gamma   90.00
#
_symmetry.space_group_name_H-M   'P 1'
#
loop_
_entity.id
_entity.type
_entity.pdbx_description
1 polymer ?
#
loop_
_entity_poly.entity_id
_entity_poly.type
_entity_poly.pdbx_seq_one_letter_code
_entity_poly.pdbx_strand_id
1 'polypeptide(L)'
;MTETGINTDKMVDNTEQIYAIYCYHLRKEQRSIFMSDISREDEIIGANVKKFRESQGISRKDLAHIFHISEDGVYRIERGETGLSSAYAYILANQLHCDMNFIYGLTTDPICLNMECMDKEQLTPENAISKIRWYTDMLEKVLKG
;
A
#
# COMPACT_ATOMS: atom_id res chain seq x y z
N MET A 1 26.54 13.73 -65.53
CA MET A 1 25.57 13.90 -64.43
C MET A 1 25.48 12.57 -63.72
N THR A 2 26.18 12.41 -62.59
CA THR A 2 26.19 11.16 -61.81
C THR A 2 25.20 11.31 -60.67
N GLU A 3 24.07 10.62 -60.77
CA GLU A 3 23.06 10.55 -59.73
C GLU A 3 23.63 9.80 -58.51
N THR A 4 23.90 10.52 -57.44
CA THR A 4 24.17 9.94 -56.13
C THR A 4 22.82 9.54 -55.51
N GLY A 5 22.34 8.35 -55.88
CA GLY A 5 21.17 7.74 -55.25
C GLY A 5 21.45 7.49 -53.77
N ILE A 6 20.81 8.28 -52.91
CA ILE A 6 20.80 8.02 -51.47
C ILE A 6 20.10 6.67 -51.28
N ASN A 7 20.83 5.66 -50.82
CA ASN A 7 20.26 4.34 -50.54
C ASN A 7 19.34 4.46 -49.31
N THR A 8 18.06 4.67 -49.59
CA THR A 8 16.99 4.90 -48.60
C THR A 8 16.77 3.70 -47.69
N ASP A 9 17.12 2.49 -48.13
CA ASP A 9 16.92 1.23 -47.39
C ASP A 9 17.77 1.17 -46.11
N LYS A 10 18.99 1.74 -46.14
CA LYS A 10 19.87 1.84 -44.96
C LYS A 10 19.46 2.95 -43.97
N MET A 11 18.61 3.89 -44.38
CA MET A 11 18.11 4.95 -43.49
C MET A 11 16.89 4.50 -42.67
N VAL A 12 16.09 3.55 -43.18
CA VAL A 12 14.92 3.03 -42.46
C VAL A 12 15.34 2.18 -41.25
N ASP A 13 16.36 1.33 -41.40
CA ASP A 13 16.88 0.46 -40.32
C ASP A 13 17.42 1.25 -39.11
N ASN A 14 18.18 2.32 -39.35
CA ASN A 14 18.65 3.19 -38.27
C ASN A 14 17.51 3.94 -37.56
N THR A 15 16.44 4.29 -38.28
CA THR A 15 15.31 5.02 -37.69
C THR A 15 14.47 4.09 -36.82
N GLU A 16 14.23 2.85 -37.25
CA GLU A 16 13.57 1.82 -36.43
C GLU A 16 14.39 1.44 -35.20
N GLN A 17 15.71 1.32 -35.33
CA GLN A 17 16.59 1.07 -34.19
C GLN A 17 16.57 2.22 -33.17
N ILE A 18 16.61 3.47 -33.63
CA ILE A 18 16.48 4.64 -32.76
C ILE A 18 15.12 4.64 -32.05
N TYR A 19 14.03 4.32 -32.76
CA TYR A 19 12.69 4.24 -32.17
C TYR A 19 12.60 3.11 -31.13
N ALA A 20 13.18 1.94 -31.40
CA ALA A 20 13.22 0.82 -30.47
C ALA A 20 14.02 1.15 -29.20
N ILE A 21 15.17 1.83 -29.34
CA ILE A 21 15.99 2.31 -28.22
C ILE A 21 15.22 3.37 -27.42
N TYR A 22 14.56 4.32 -28.08
CA TYR A 22 13.74 5.34 -27.42
C TYR A 22 12.57 4.71 -26.65
N CYS A 23 11.84 3.77 -27.25
CA CYS A 23 10.78 3.03 -26.59
C CYS A 23 11.28 2.20 -25.40
N TYR A 24 12.48 1.60 -25.48
CA TYR A 24 13.09 0.88 -24.37
C TYR A 24 13.45 1.81 -23.21
N HIS A 25 14.04 2.97 -23.49
CA HIS A 25 14.42 3.96 -22.47
C HIS A 25 13.18 4.60 -21.84
N LEU A 26 12.19 5.01 -22.64
CA LEU A 26 10.89 5.47 -22.13
C LEU A 26 10.24 4.43 -21.23
N ARG A 27 10.25 3.15 -21.63
CA ARG A 27 9.66 2.06 -20.82
C ARG A 27 10.44 1.83 -19.54
N LYS A 28 11.77 1.96 -19.55
CA LYS A 28 12.64 1.84 -18.36
C LYS A 28 12.47 3.03 -17.40
N GLU A 29 12.35 4.24 -17.94
CA GLU A 29 12.15 5.48 -17.20
C GLU A 29 10.75 5.54 -16.58
N GLN A 30 9.71 5.22 -17.35
CA GLN A 30 8.34 5.04 -16.84
C GLN A 30 8.26 3.97 -15.76
N ARG A 31 8.98 2.84 -15.92
CA ARG A 31 9.03 1.77 -14.90
C ARG A 31 9.77 2.22 -13.63
N SER A 32 10.81 3.06 -13.77
CA SER A 32 11.55 3.63 -12.63
C SER A 32 10.71 4.64 -11.86
N ILE A 33 9.97 5.51 -12.56
CA ILE A 33 9.05 6.49 -11.97
C ILE A 33 7.86 5.77 -11.29
N PHE A 34 7.31 4.76 -11.95
CA PHE A 34 6.24 3.93 -11.39
C PHE A 34 6.70 3.16 -10.14
N MET A 35 7.93 2.62 -10.13
CA MET A 35 8.50 1.95 -8.96
C MET A 35 8.78 2.88 -7.77
N SER A 36 9.09 4.17 -8.00
CA SER A 36 9.27 5.13 -6.91
C SER A 36 7.95 5.55 -6.26
N ASP A 37 6.86 5.61 -7.02
CA ASP A 37 5.54 5.98 -6.48
C ASP A 37 4.83 4.79 -5.81
N ILE A 38 4.95 3.56 -6.36
CA ILE A 38 4.44 2.33 -5.72
C ILE A 38 5.03 2.15 -4.32
N SER A 39 6.34 2.39 -4.15
CA SER A 39 6.99 2.28 -2.84
C SER A 39 6.35 3.19 -1.80
N ARG A 40 5.92 4.40 -2.21
CA ARG A 40 5.31 5.36 -1.30
C ARG A 40 3.87 4.99 -0.94
N GLU A 41 3.10 4.45 -1.88
CA GLU A 41 1.75 3.95 -1.62
C GLU A 41 1.79 2.74 -0.68
N ASP A 42 2.68 1.78 -0.93
CA ASP A 42 2.85 0.60 -0.10
C ASP A 42 3.32 0.97 1.32
N GLU A 43 4.16 1.99 1.48
CA GLU A 43 4.54 2.54 2.79
C GLU A 43 3.34 3.10 3.56
N ILE A 44 2.45 3.85 2.91
CA ILE A 44 1.23 4.39 3.53
C ILE A 44 0.30 3.26 3.93
N ILE A 45 0.04 2.34 3.01
CA ILE A 45 -0.82 1.17 3.23
C ILE A 45 -0.28 0.34 4.38
N GLY A 46 1.01 0.01 4.36
CA GLY A 46 1.68 -0.77 5.41
C GLY A 46 1.59 -0.10 6.78
N ALA A 47 1.87 1.21 6.84
CA ALA A 47 1.76 1.97 8.08
C ALA A 47 0.33 2.00 8.62
N ASN A 48 -0.67 2.09 7.75
CA ASN A 48 -2.07 2.11 8.16
C ASN A 48 -2.58 0.71 8.57
N VAL A 49 -2.16 -0.36 7.89
CA VAL A 49 -2.42 -1.75 8.35
C VAL A 49 -1.88 -1.94 9.78
N LYS A 50 -0.66 -1.48 10.04
CA LYS A 50 -0.06 -1.54 11.38
C LYS A 50 -0.87 -0.77 12.42
N LYS A 51 -1.24 0.48 12.12
CA LYS A 51 -2.03 1.33 13.02
C LYS A 51 -3.39 0.70 13.35
N PHE A 52 -4.09 0.21 12.33
CA PHE A 52 -5.38 -0.47 12.53
C PHE A 52 -5.23 -1.70 13.41
N ARG A 53 -4.24 -2.55 13.12
CA ARG A 53 -3.95 -3.74 13.92
C ARG A 53 -3.73 -3.37 15.39
N GLU A 54 -2.89 -2.37 15.65
CA GLU A 54 -2.57 -1.90 17.01
C GLU A 54 -3.77 -1.25 17.71
N SER A 55 -4.63 -0.52 16.99
CA SER A 55 -5.84 0.08 17.56
C SER A 55 -6.90 -0.95 17.94
N GLN A 56 -6.90 -2.12 17.30
CA GLN A 56 -7.74 -3.26 17.68
C GLN A 56 -7.10 -4.20 18.72
N GLY A 57 -5.86 -3.93 19.16
CA GLY A 57 -5.14 -4.79 20.10
C GLY A 57 -4.68 -6.12 19.49
N ILE A 58 -4.64 -6.24 18.17
CA ILE A 58 -4.25 -7.47 17.46
C ILE A 58 -2.72 -7.56 17.42
N SER A 59 -2.14 -8.70 17.80
CA SER A 59 -0.69 -8.90 17.65
C SER A 59 -0.33 -9.18 16.18
N ARG A 60 0.93 -8.92 15.78
CA ARG A 60 1.36 -9.25 14.40
C ARG A 60 1.19 -10.73 14.08
N LYS A 61 1.47 -11.59 15.06
CA LYS A 61 1.26 -13.04 14.96
C LYS A 61 -0.21 -13.40 14.73
N ASP A 62 -1.13 -12.75 15.43
CA ASP A 62 -2.57 -13.00 15.26
C ASP A 62 -3.06 -12.52 13.90
N LEU A 63 -2.59 -11.35 13.43
CA LEU A 63 -2.90 -10.88 12.07
C LEU A 63 -2.35 -11.84 11.00
N ALA A 64 -1.16 -12.42 11.23
CA ALA A 64 -0.59 -13.40 10.32
C ALA A 64 -1.45 -14.67 10.23
N HIS A 65 -1.99 -15.13 11.37
CA HIS A 65 -2.96 -16.22 11.41
C HIS A 65 -4.24 -15.88 10.65
N ILE A 66 -4.78 -14.67 10.82
CA ILE A 66 -5.98 -14.18 10.13
C ILE A 66 -5.76 -14.09 8.61
N PHE A 67 -4.57 -13.65 8.18
CA PHE A 67 -4.20 -13.57 6.76
C PHE A 67 -3.75 -14.90 6.16
N HIS A 68 -3.57 -15.93 6.99
CA HIS A 68 -2.98 -17.21 6.60
C HIS A 68 -1.59 -17.08 5.95
N ILE A 69 -0.75 -16.21 6.52
CA ILE A 69 0.65 -16.01 6.10
C ILE A 69 1.62 -16.10 7.28
N SER A 70 2.92 -15.99 7.00
CA SER A 70 3.93 -15.89 8.05
C SER A 70 3.92 -14.52 8.72
N GLU A 71 4.38 -14.47 9.97
CA GLU A 71 4.57 -13.20 10.69
C GLU A 71 5.55 -12.26 9.95
N ASP A 72 6.58 -12.83 9.30
CA ASP A 72 7.49 -12.08 8.42
C ASP A 72 6.76 -11.46 7.21
N GLY A 73 5.80 -12.18 6.64
CA GLY A 73 4.95 -11.65 5.57
C GLY A 73 4.17 -10.41 6.02
N VAL A 74 3.58 -10.46 7.22
CA VAL A 74 2.91 -9.28 7.80
C VAL A 74 3.92 -8.16 8.08
N TYR A 75 5.10 -8.48 8.61
CA TYR A 75 6.14 -7.48 8.88
C TYR A 75 6.55 -6.71 7.61
N ARG A 76 6.72 -7.41 6.48
CA ARG A 76 7.08 -6.80 5.19
C ARG A 76 5.96 -5.93 4.64
N ILE A 77 4.70 -6.34 4.81
CA ILE A 77 3.53 -5.52 4.49
C ILE A 77 3.52 -4.24 5.34
N GLU A 78 3.67 -4.35 6.67
CA GLU A 78 3.64 -3.20 7.58
C GLU A 78 4.76 -2.18 7.32
N ARG A 79 5.85 -2.61 6.67
CA ARG A 79 6.96 -1.75 6.25
C ARG A 79 6.82 -1.16 4.85
N GLY A 80 5.79 -1.55 4.09
CA GLY A 80 5.64 -1.19 2.68
C GLY A 80 6.66 -1.86 1.76
N GLU A 81 7.35 -2.92 2.22
CA GLU A 81 8.25 -3.70 1.37
C GLU A 81 7.48 -4.58 0.37
N THR A 82 6.23 -4.87 0.70
CA THR A 82 5.29 -5.62 -0.13
C THR A 82 3.92 -4.98 0.02
N GLY A 83 3.25 -4.69 -1.10
CA GLY A 83 1.89 -4.17 -1.06
C GLY A 83 0.84 -5.11 -0.46
N LEU A 84 -0.33 -4.54 -0.18
CA LEU A 84 -1.48 -5.28 0.34
C LEU A 84 -2.27 -5.90 -0.81
N SER A 85 -2.27 -7.24 -0.88
CA SER A 85 -3.07 -7.95 -1.90
C SER A 85 -4.57 -7.75 -1.71
N SER A 86 -5.34 -7.91 -2.78
CA SER A 86 -6.81 -7.85 -2.73
C SER A 86 -7.43 -8.89 -1.79
N ALA A 87 -6.79 -10.06 -1.63
CA ALA A 87 -7.25 -11.08 -0.67
C ALA A 87 -7.14 -10.59 0.78
N TYR A 88 -6.04 -9.92 1.14
CA TYR A 88 -5.85 -9.37 2.49
C TYR A 88 -6.74 -8.14 2.72
N ALA A 89 -6.92 -7.30 1.69
CA ALA A 89 -7.89 -6.20 1.72
C ALA A 89 -9.32 -6.70 1.95
N TYR A 90 -9.72 -7.80 1.30
CA TYR A 90 -11.02 -8.42 1.53
C TYR A 90 -11.20 -8.90 2.98
N ILE A 91 -10.17 -9.51 3.56
CA ILE A 91 -10.20 -9.95 4.96
C ILE A 91 -10.32 -8.75 5.91
N LEU A 92 -9.51 -7.71 5.69
CA LEU A 92 -9.58 -6.47 6.47
C LEU A 92 -10.98 -5.86 6.43
N ALA A 93 -11.57 -5.74 5.24
CA ALA A 93 -12.90 -5.14 5.08
C ALA A 93 -14.03 -6.00 5.68
N ASN A 94 -14.01 -7.32 5.48
CA ASN A 94 -15.18 -8.15 5.77
C ASN A 94 -15.09 -8.91 7.10
N GLN A 95 -13.89 -9.27 7.56
CA GLN A 95 -13.70 -9.99 8.82
C GLN A 95 -13.32 -9.05 9.95
N LEU A 96 -12.48 -8.05 9.66
CA LEU A 96 -12.02 -7.08 10.64
C LEU A 96 -12.80 -5.75 10.58
N HIS A 97 -13.74 -5.63 9.64
CA HIS A 97 -14.57 -4.44 9.46
C HIS A 97 -13.78 -3.13 9.31
N CYS A 98 -12.57 -3.21 8.76
CA CYS A 98 -11.69 -2.08 8.57
C CYS A 98 -12.21 -1.15 7.45
N ASP A 99 -12.22 0.15 7.69
CA ASP A 99 -12.43 1.13 6.62
C ASP A 99 -11.25 1.09 5.63
N MET A 100 -11.50 0.62 4.41
CA MET A 100 -10.46 0.57 3.39
C MET A 100 -10.03 1.97 2.94
N ASN A 101 -10.85 3.01 3.11
CA ASN A 101 -10.41 4.39 2.85
C ASN A 101 -9.29 4.80 3.80
N PHE A 102 -9.29 4.30 5.03
CA PHE A 102 -8.19 4.52 5.96
C PHE A 102 -6.93 3.78 5.49
N ILE A 103 -7.05 2.50 5.12
CA ILE A 103 -5.92 1.71 4.64
C ILE A 103 -5.24 2.37 3.43
N TYR A 104 -6.01 2.85 2.47
CA TYR A 104 -5.49 3.53 1.28
C TYR A 104 -5.16 5.02 1.49
N GLY A 105 -5.21 5.53 2.72
CA GLY A 105 -4.79 6.88 3.06
C GLY A 105 -5.73 8.01 2.63
N LEU A 106 -6.97 7.68 2.28
CA LEU A 106 -8.03 8.64 1.95
C LEU A 106 -8.69 9.24 3.20
N THR A 107 -8.58 8.55 4.35
CA THR A 107 -9.02 9.02 5.66
C THR A 107 -7.92 8.81 6.71
N THR A 108 -7.95 9.59 7.79
CA THR A 108 -6.94 9.53 8.86
C THR A 108 -7.39 8.69 10.07
N ASP A 109 -8.64 8.28 10.12
CA ASP A 109 -9.27 7.61 11.26
C ASP A 109 -9.46 6.11 10.99
N PRO A 110 -8.85 5.19 11.76
CA PRO A 110 -9.00 3.74 11.64
C PRO A 110 -10.34 3.26 12.20
N ILE A 111 -11.44 3.87 11.76
CA ILE A 111 -12.79 3.48 12.18
C ILE A 111 -13.08 2.05 11.69
N CYS A 112 -13.63 1.21 12.56
CA CYS A 112 -14.30 0.00 12.11
C CYS A 112 -15.68 0.38 11.55
N LEU A 113 -15.94 0.13 10.27
CA LEU A 113 -17.25 0.34 9.67
C LEU A 113 -18.22 -0.69 10.25
N ASN A 114 -19.30 -0.20 10.87
CA ASN A 114 -20.39 -0.95 11.53
C ASN A 114 -20.07 -1.39 12.98
N MET A 115 -20.52 -0.58 13.95
CA MET A 115 -20.61 -0.96 15.37
C MET A 115 -21.60 -2.10 15.65
N GLU A 116 -22.46 -2.48 14.70
CA GLU A 116 -23.60 -3.36 14.97
C GLU A 116 -23.32 -4.87 14.87
N CYS A 117 -22.12 -5.30 14.51
CA CYS A 117 -21.79 -6.74 14.40
C CYS A 117 -20.62 -7.21 15.28
N MET A 118 -20.14 -6.39 16.23
CA MET A 118 -19.32 -6.96 17.30
C MET A 118 -20.21 -7.83 18.18
N ASP A 119 -20.16 -9.14 17.97
CA ASP A 119 -20.51 -10.13 18.97
C ASP A 119 -19.65 -9.87 20.20
N LYS A 120 -20.08 -8.93 21.06
CA LYS A 120 -19.55 -8.61 22.39
C LYS A 120 -18.12 -9.10 22.63
N GLU A 121 -17.18 -8.70 21.78
CA GLU A 121 -15.78 -8.99 22.05
C GLU A 121 -15.48 -8.20 23.31
N GLN A 122 -15.28 -8.93 24.41
CA GLN A 122 -15.25 -8.33 25.74
C GLN A 122 -14.23 -7.20 25.70
N LEU A 123 -14.68 -5.97 25.94
CA LEU A 123 -13.82 -4.81 26.03
C LEU A 123 -12.83 -5.08 27.17
N THR A 124 -11.65 -5.59 26.83
CA THR A 124 -10.60 -5.85 27.79
C THR A 124 -10.01 -4.50 28.24
N PRO A 125 -9.52 -4.40 29.48
CA PRO A 125 -8.81 -3.21 29.94
C PRO A 125 -7.67 -2.82 28.99
N GLU A 126 -6.95 -3.79 28.42
CA GLU A 126 -5.83 -3.58 27.51
C GLU A 126 -6.27 -2.95 26.18
N ASN A 127 -7.38 -3.41 25.60
CA ASN A 127 -7.93 -2.86 24.37
C ASN A 127 -8.52 -1.45 24.60
N ALA A 128 -9.16 -1.23 25.75
CA ALA A 128 -9.65 0.10 26.14
C ALA A 128 -8.50 1.11 26.30
N ILE A 129 -7.43 0.72 27.00
CA ILE A 129 -6.25 1.57 27.20
C ILE A 129 -5.58 1.91 25.87
N SER A 130 -5.46 0.94 24.96
CA SER A 130 -4.88 1.15 23.63
C SER A 130 -5.69 2.16 22.81
N LYS A 131 -7.03 2.03 22.81
CA LYS A 131 -7.92 2.99 22.16
C LYS A 131 -7.82 4.39 22.76
N ILE A 132 -7.82 4.51 24.09
CA ILE A 132 -7.68 5.82 24.78
C ILE A 132 -6.35 6.49 24.44
N ARG A 133 -5.25 5.73 24.44
CA ARG A 133 -3.93 6.26 24.10
C ARG A 133 -3.90 6.78 22.66
N TRP A 134 -4.47 6.03 21.73
CA TRP A 134 -4.55 6.43 20.33
C TRP A 134 -5.33 7.73 20.13
N TYR A 135 -6.52 7.86 20.74
CA TYR A 135 -7.30 9.10 20.67
C TYR A 135 -6.55 10.28 21.30
N THR A 136 -5.83 10.04 22.39
CA THR A 136 -4.99 11.07 23.04
C THR A 136 -3.88 11.55 22.11
N ASP A 137 -3.13 10.64 21.49
CA ASP A 137 -2.06 10.96 20.54
C ASP A 137 -2.58 11.71 19.30
N MET A 138 -3.78 11.36 18.81
CA MET A 138 -4.42 12.06 17.70
C MET A 138 -4.79 13.49 18.09
N LEU A 139 -5.43 13.68 19.25
CA LEU A 139 -5.81 15.00 19.74
C LEU A 139 -4.60 15.90 19.99
N GLU A 140 -3.52 15.35 20.53
CA GLU A 140 -2.28 16.12 20.71
C GLU A 140 -1.71 16.63 19.39
N LYS A 141 -1.75 15.82 18.33
CA LYS A 141 -1.28 16.24 17.00
C LYS A 141 -2.16 17.33 16.40
N VAL A 142 -3.48 17.26 16.61
CA VAL A 142 -4.43 18.28 16.13
C VAL A 142 -4.27 19.60 16.90
N LEU A 143 -4.00 19.55 18.21
CA LEU A 143 -3.89 20.74 19.07
C LEU A 143 -2.52 21.41 19.01
N LYS A 144 -1.47 20.71 18.57
CA LYS A 144 -0.09 21.24 18.45
C LYS A 144 0.26 21.71 17.03
N GLY A 145 -0.65 21.56 16.06
CA GLY A 145 -0.56 22.13 14.71
C GLY A 145 -1.35 23.42 14.58
#